data_AF-A0A238DHW9-F1
#
_entry.id   AF-A0A238DHW9-F1
#
_cell.length_a   1.000
_cell.length_b   1.000
_cell.length_c   1.000
_cell.angle_alpha   90.00
_cell.angle_beta   90.00
_cell.angle_gamma   90.00
#
_symmetry.space_group_name_H-M   'P 1'
#
loop_
_entity.id
_entity.type
_entity.pdbx_description
1 polymer ?
#
loop_
_entity_poly.entity_id
_entity_poly.type
_entity_poly.pdbx_seq_one_letter_code
_entity_poly.pdbx_strand_id
1 'polypeptide(L)'
;MTSPTIAQMRHSFVGVADATFAFQGQLQRRLREIDRKALNAQVLVKRHGKVLAGYGVVAQSFREGAQQLQGAAADVQHAVLPLMQGFMQTLRYTHLIEKLSVLPDAVRQKAPGLERAVKQRQQQLLARNEQSRRAGARLSQALARFESVVAELEYVVVNGRIEAALKGDGRAALAQVSSDMDNAVVQVRDLLRTYAEHIEKVLP
;
A
#
# COMPACT_ATOMS: atom_id res chain seq x y z
N MET A 1 -13.40 14.67 29.98
CA MET A 1 -13.58 15.17 28.61
C MET A 1 -12.30 14.83 27.86
N THR A 2 -12.36 14.09 26.75
CA THR A 2 -11.18 13.86 25.91
C THR A 2 -10.83 15.15 25.18
N SER A 3 -9.57 15.60 25.23
CA SER A 3 -9.13 16.74 24.43
C SER A 3 -9.49 16.52 22.95
N PRO A 4 -9.99 17.56 22.24
CA PRO A 4 -10.35 17.47 20.82
C PRO A 4 -9.22 16.88 19.95
N THR A 5 -7.97 17.05 20.37
CA THR A 5 -6.77 16.49 19.72
C THR A 5 -6.71 14.96 19.77
N ILE A 6 -7.04 14.31 20.89
CA ILE A 6 -7.00 12.83 20.99
C ILE A 6 -8.13 12.19 20.20
N ALA A 7 -9.32 12.79 20.23
CA ALA A 7 -10.46 12.31 19.46
C ALA A 7 -10.16 12.31 17.96
N GLN A 8 -9.54 13.39 17.47
CA GLN A 8 -9.07 13.50 16.08
C GLN A 8 -8.00 12.45 15.76
N MET A 9 -6.95 12.33 16.59
CA MET A 9 -5.89 11.33 16.37
C MET A 9 -6.42 9.90 16.35
N ARG A 10 -7.42 9.58 17.19
CA ARG A 10 -8.07 8.27 17.20
C ARG A 10 -8.85 8.04 15.92
N HIS A 11 -9.61 9.04 15.47
CA HIS A 11 -10.38 8.95 14.23
C HIS A 11 -9.45 8.75 13.02
N SER A 12 -8.38 9.54 12.93
CA SER A 12 -7.33 9.40 11.92
C SER A 12 -6.70 8.00 11.93
N PHE A 13 -6.34 7.48 13.12
CA PHE A 13 -5.76 6.15 13.24
C PHE A 13 -6.70 5.04 12.74
N VAL A 14 -7.97 5.08 13.16
CA VAL A 14 -8.96 4.09 12.71
C VAL A 14 -9.16 4.19 11.20
N GLY A 15 -9.26 5.41 10.65
CA GLY A 15 -9.37 5.62 9.21
C GLY A 15 -8.21 5.01 8.42
N VAL A 16 -6.97 5.23 8.86
CA VAL A 16 -5.78 4.61 8.24
C VAL A 16 -5.78 3.10 8.36
N ALA A 17 -6.17 2.56 9.53
CA ALA A 17 -6.25 1.11 9.75
C ALA A 17 -7.26 0.46 8.78
N ASP A 18 -8.46 1.04 8.68
CA ASP A 18 -9.53 0.55 7.82
C ASP A 18 -9.13 0.65 6.34
N ALA A 19 -8.56 1.79 5.93
CA ALA A 19 -8.05 1.99 4.58
C ALA A 19 -6.95 0.99 4.22
N THR A 20 -6.01 0.74 5.13
CA THR A 20 -4.94 -0.25 4.96
C THR A 20 -5.51 -1.65 4.80
N PHE A 21 -6.44 -2.04 5.66
CA PHE A 21 -7.03 -3.37 5.62
C PHE A 21 -7.84 -3.60 4.33
N ALA A 22 -8.65 -2.60 3.95
CA ALA A 22 -9.40 -2.63 2.69
C ALA A 22 -8.46 -2.71 1.47
N PHE A 23 -7.42 -1.89 1.45
CA PHE A 23 -6.40 -1.88 0.40
C PHE A 23 -5.73 -3.25 0.26
N GLN A 24 -5.24 -3.84 1.36
CA GLN A 24 -4.58 -5.14 1.34
C GLN A 24 -5.50 -6.25 0.82
N GLY A 25 -6.75 -6.30 1.30
CA GLY A 25 -7.72 -7.30 0.88
C GLY A 25 -8.07 -7.21 -0.61
N GLN A 26 -8.27 -6.00 -1.12
CA GLN A 26 -8.54 -5.78 -2.54
C GLN A 26 -7.30 -6.05 -3.40
N LEU A 27 -6.13 -5.56 -2.98
CA LEU A 27 -4.89 -5.70 -3.73
C LEU A 27 -4.51 -7.17 -3.93
N GLN A 28 -4.57 -7.98 -2.87
CA GLN A 28 -4.25 -9.42 -2.98
C GLN A 28 -5.17 -10.16 -3.96
N ARG A 29 -6.43 -9.74 -4.10
CA ARG A 29 -7.36 -10.33 -5.08
C ARG A 29 -6.97 -9.92 -6.50
N ARG A 30 -6.68 -8.64 -6.73
CA ARG A 30 -6.28 -8.11 -8.04
C ARG A 30 -4.95 -8.69 -8.52
N LEU A 31 -3.96 -8.81 -7.64
CA LEU A 31 -2.68 -9.44 -7.97
C LEU A 31 -2.83 -10.90 -8.39
N ARG A 32 -3.72 -11.66 -7.72
CA ARG A 32 -4.05 -13.03 -8.11
C ARG A 32 -4.77 -13.10 -9.46
N GLU A 33 -5.62 -12.14 -9.75
CA GLU A 33 -6.29 -12.03 -11.06
C GLU A 33 -5.28 -11.75 -12.19
N ILE A 34 -4.35 -10.82 -11.98
CA ILE A 34 -3.25 -10.52 -12.92
C ILE A 34 -2.39 -11.77 -13.15
N ASP A 35 -1.97 -12.43 -12.06
CA ASP A 35 -1.14 -13.64 -12.13
C ASP A 35 -1.82 -14.76 -12.94
N ARG A 36 -3.11 -14.98 -12.69
CA ARG A 36 -3.93 -15.95 -13.43
C ARG A 36 -4.06 -15.58 -14.91
N LYS A 37 -4.27 -14.30 -15.22
CA LYS A 37 -4.38 -13.83 -16.62
C LYS A 37 -3.05 -13.98 -17.36
N ALA A 38 -1.93 -13.69 -16.71
CA ALA A 38 -0.59 -13.90 -17.26
C ALA A 38 -0.33 -15.39 -17.55
N LEU A 39 -0.71 -16.27 -16.63
CA LEU A 39 -0.59 -17.72 -16.83
C LEU A 39 -1.46 -18.20 -18.01
N ASN A 40 -2.70 -17.73 -18.11
CA ASN A 40 -3.58 -18.06 -19.23
C ASN A 40 -3.00 -17.60 -20.57
N ALA A 41 -2.36 -16.42 -20.61
CA ALA A 41 -1.66 -15.92 -21.79
C ALA A 41 -0.52 -16.87 -22.21
N GLN A 42 0.30 -17.32 -21.26
CA GLN A 42 1.38 -18.27 -21.52
C GLN A 42 0.86 -19.63 -22.04
N VAL A 43 -0.21 -20.15 -21.45
CA VAL A 43 -0.85 -21.40 -21.92
C VAL A 43 -1.37 -21.23 -23.34
N LEU A 44 -2.01 -20.10 -23.65
CA LEU A 44 -2.52 -19.81 -24.99
C LEU A 44 -1.39 -19.79 -26.03
N VAL A 45 -0.27 -19.12 -25.72
CA VAL A 45 0.92 -19.11 -26.60
C VAL A 45 1.46 -20.53 -26.80
N LYS A 46 1.62 -21.31 -25.72
CA LYS A 46 2.13 -22.70 -25.81
C LYS A 46 1.23 -23.58 -26.67
N ARG A 47 -0.09 -23.42 -26.59
CA ARG A 47 -1.06 -24.19 -27.41
C ARG A 47 -0.97 -23.89 -28.90
N HIS A 48 -0.67 -22.64 -29.28
CA HIS A 48 -0.58 -22.24 -30.69
C HIS A 48 0.84 -22.28 -31.26
N GLY A 49 1.84 -22.64 -30.43
CA GLY A 49 3.21 -22.88 -30.85
C GLY A 49 3.83 -21.67 -31.57
N LYS A 50 4.46 -21.92 -32.72
CA LYS A 50 5.22 -20.90 -33.47
C LYS A 50 4.37 -19.73 -33.98
N VAL A 51 3.05 -19.91 -34.13
CA VAL A 51 2.14 -18.89 -34.67
C VAL A 51 2.11 -17.65 -33.75
N LEU A 52 2.22 -17.86 -32.44
CA LEU A 52 2.14 -16.80 -31.43
C LEU A 52 3.48 -16.49 -30.75
N ALA A 53 4.61 -16.85 -31.38
CA ALA A 53 5.93 -16.66 -30.78
C ALA A 53 6.22 -15.20 -30.36
N GLY A 54 5.83 -14.21 -31.18
CA GLY A 54 5.96 -12.78 -30.84
C GLY A 54 5.16 -12.36 -29.61
N TYR A 55 3.94 -12.89 -29.46
CA TYR A 55 3.12 -12.69 -28.26
C TYR A 55 3.65 -13.46 -27.04
N GLY A 56 4.50 -14.48 -27.25
CA GLY A 56 5.18 -15.19 -26.17
C GLY A 56 6.06 -14.29 -25.30
N VAL A 57 6.72 -13.30 -25.91
CA VAL A 57 7.50 -12.30 -25.18
C VAL A 57 6.59 -11.46 -24.27
N VAL A 58 5.47 -10.98 -24.81
CA VAL A 58 4.46 -10.24 -24.04
C VAL A 58 3.91 -11.08 -22.88
N ALA A 59 3.54 -12.33 -23.13
CA ALA A 59 3.01 -13.24 -22.12
C ALA A 59 4.03 -13.53 -21.00
N GLN A 60 5.32 -13.57 -21.34
CA GLN A 60 6.41 -13.68 -20.36
C GLN A 60 6.56 -12.38 -19.56
N SER A 61 6.57 -11.22 -20.19
CA SER A 61 6.62 -9.92 -19.51
C SER A 61 5.42 -9.68 -18.59
N PHE A 62 4.23 -10.17 -18.95
CA PHE A 62 3.08 -10.14 -18.03
C PHE A 62 3.32 -10.97 -16.77
N ARG A 63 3.99 -12.12 -16.88
CA ARG A 63 4.30 -12.97 -15.73
C ARG A 63 5.34 -12.32 -14.83
N GLU A 64 6.39 -11.77 -15.41
CA GLU A 64 7.44 -11.04 -14.68
C GLU A 64 6.87 -9.81 -13.98
N GLY A 65 6.04 -9.02 -14.68
CA GLY A 65 5.34 -7.89 -14.09
C GLY A 65 4.40 -8.30 -12.96
N ALA A 66 3.66 -9.41 -13.09
CA ALA A 66 2.83 -9.94 -12.00
C ALA A 66 3.65 -10.27 -10.73
N GLN A 67 4.85 -10.85 -10.91
CA GLN A 67 5.77 -11.14 -9.81
C GLN A 67 6.35 -9.85 -9.19
N GLN A 68 6.72 -8.89 -10.01
CA GLN A 68 7.20 -7.58 -9.54
C GLN A 68 6.12 -6.83 -8.75
N LEU A 69 4.86 -6.85 -9.21
CA LEU A 69 3.74 -6.26 -8.47
C LEU A 69 3.54 -6.94 -7.11
N GLN A 70 3.72 -8.26 -7.01
CA GLN A 70 3.66 -8.98 -5.74
C GLN A 70 4.80 -8.56 -4.80
N GLY A 71 6.01 -8.40 -5.32
CA GLY A 71 7.16 -7.89 -4.56
C GLY A 71 6.92 -6.47 -4.04
N ALA A 72 6.50 -5.55 -4.91
CA ALA A 72 6.19 -4.17 -4.54
C ALA A 72 5.04 -4.09 -3.53
N ALA A 73 4.01 -4.92 -3.66
CA ALA A 73 2.93 -5.02 -2.69
C ALA A 73 3.42 -5.49 -1.31
N ALA A 74 4.35 -6.45 -1.26
CA ALA A 74 4.95 -6.90 -0.02
C ALA A 74 5.77 -5.78 0.64
N ASP A 75 6.53 -5.00 -0.13
CA ASP A 75 7.28 -3.84 0.38
C ASP A 75 6.36 -2.81 1.04
N VAL A 76 5.22 -2.50 0.40
CA VAL A 76 4.22 -1.60 0.98
C VAL A 76 3.68 -2.18 2.28
N GLN A 77 3.32 -3.47 2.33
CA GLN A 77 2.83 -4.12 3.56
C GLN A 77 3.86 -4.05 4.69
N HIS A 78 5.13 -4.31 4.40
CA HIS A 78 6.21 -4.21 5.37
C HIS A 78 6.42 -2.78 5.87
N ALA A 79 6.23 -1.77 5.01
CA ALA A 79 6.39 -0.36 5.38
C ALA A 79 5.23 0.20 6.23
N VAL A 80 4.01 -0.35 6.09
CA VAL A 80 2.84 0.12 6.85
C VAL A 80 2.90 -0.29 8.33
N LEU A 81 3.42 -1.48 8.66
CA LEU A 81 3.40 -1.99 10.04
C LEU A 81 4.12 -1.06 11.04
N PRO A 82 5.35 -0.59 10.79
CA PRO A 82 6.02 0.35 11.69
C PRO A 82 5.27 1.68 11.84
N LEU A 83 4.61 2.15 10.78
CA LEU A 83 3.82 3.38 10.81
C LEU A 83 2.61 3.23 11.74
N MET A 84 1.85 2.15 11.60
CA MET A 84 0.71 1.84 12.47
C MET A 84 1.11 1.69 13.93
N GLN A 85 2.24 1.03 14.20
CA GLN A 85 2.80 0.93 15.54
C GLN A 85 3.19 2.30 16.12
N GLY A 86 3.80 3.16 15.29
CA GLY A 86 4.14 4.53 15.65
C GLY A 86 2.90 5.35 16.04
N PHE A 87 1.84 5.29 15.24
CA PHE A 87 0.57 5.96 15.56
C PHE A 87 -0.06 5.46 16.85
N MET A 88 -0.16 4.13 17.05
CA MET A 88 -0.72 3.57 18.29
C MET A 88 0.06 4.01 19.53
N GLN A 89 1.40 3.99 19.46
CA GLN A 89 2.24 4.41 20.58
C GLN A 89 2.09 5.90 20.87
N THR A 90 2.03 6.73 19.83
CA THR A 90 1.82 8.18 19.91
C THR A 90 0.47 8.50 20.56
N LEU A 91 -0.61 7.83 20.13
CA LEU A 91 -1.94 7.98 20.74
C LEU A 91 -1.93 7.55 22.21
N ARG A 92 -1.31 6.41 22.53
CA ARG A 92 -1.21 5.90 23.90
C ARG A 92 -0.46 6.88 24.81
N TYR A 93 0.68 7.41 24.38
CA TYR A 93 1.47 8.33 25.19
C TYR A 93 0.78 9.69 25.35
N THR A 94 0.15 10.20 24.30
CA THR A 94 -0.61 11.45 24.36
C THR A 94 -1.75 11.33 25.37
N HIS A 95 -2.50 10.23 25.34
CA HIS A 95 -3.58 9.94 26.29
C HIS A 95 -3.09 9.83 27.74
N LEU A 96 -1.96 9.18 27.96
CA LEU A 96 -1.36 9.07 29.29
C LEU A 96 -0.88 10.43 29.81
N ILE A 97 -0.21 11.22 28.98
CA ILE A 97 0.26 12.56 29.35
C ILE A 97 -0.94 13.43 29.72
N GLU A 98 -1.98 13.48 28.89
CA GLU A 98 -3.19 14.27 29.15
C GLU A 98 -3.85 13.88 30.48
N LYS A 99 -4.03 12.57 30.73
CA LYS A 99 -4.58 12.07 32.01
C LYS A 99 -3.78 12.52 33.23
N LEU A 100 -2.45 12.57 33.12
CA LEU A 100 -1.59 13.01 34.22
C LEU A 100 -1.57 14.53 34.37
N SER A 101 -1.68 15.26 33.26
CA SER A 101 -1.68 16.73 33.24
C SER A 101 -2.94 17.35 33.82
N VAL A 102 -4.09 16.67 33.73
CA VAL A 102 -5.38 17.17 34.29
C VAL A 102 -5.56 16.88 35.79
N LEU A 103 -4.58 16.24 36.44
CA LEU A 103 -4.68 15.97 37.87
C LEU A 103 -4.61 17.28 38.70
N PRO A 104 -5.36 17.39 39.80
CA PRO A 104 -5.30 18.57 40.67
C PRO A 104 -3.89 18.84 41.21
N ASP A 105 -3.53 20.11 41.39
CA ASP A 105 -2.21 20.50 41.91
C ASP A 105 -1.89 19.87 43.27
N ALA A 106 -2.89 19.74 44.14
CA ALA A 106 -2.76 19.08 45.45
C ALA A 106 -2.31 17.61 45.34
N VAL A 107 -2.68 16.91 44.25
CA VAL A 107 -2.24 15.53 43.97
C VAL A 107 -0.84 15.55 43.37
N ARG A 108 -0.55 16.49 42.45
CA ARG A 108 0.76 16.62 41.80
C ARG A 108 1.86 16.97 42.80
N GLN A 109 1.60 17.86 43.76
CA GLN A 109 2.55 18.23 44.81
C GLN A 109 2.90 17.06 45.74
N LYS A 110 1.95 16.15 45.99
CA LYS A 110 2.16 14.95 46.83
C LYS A 110 2.84 13.80 46.08
N ALA A 111 3.02 13.91 44.76
CA ALA A 111 3.54 12.84 43.91
C ALA A 111 4.61 13.36 42.93
N PRO A 112 5.81 13.76 43.39
CA PRO A 112 6.87 14.31 42.53
C PRO A 112 7.40 13.32 41.48
N GLY A 113 7.16 12.01 41.65
CA GLY A 113 7.45 11.00 40.62
C GLY A 113 6.57 11.16 39.36
N LEU A 114 5.41 11.80 39.48
CA LEU A 114 4.46 12.00 38.39
C LEU A 114 5.01 12.97 37.34
N GLU A 115 5.62 14.08 37.79
CA GLU A 115 6.23 15.04 36.88
C GLU A 115 7.42 14.44 36.11
N ARG A 116 8.24 13.63 36.80
CA ARG A 116 9.31 12.86 36.16
C ARG A 116 8.76 11.87 35.13
N ALA A 117 7.67 11.18 35.45
CA ALA A 117 7.01 10.27 34.52
C ALA A 117 6.46 11.02 33.29
N VAL A 118 5.82 12.18 33.46
CA VAL A 118 5.33 13.01 32.34
C VAL A 118 6.49 13.44 31.44
N LYS A 119 7.58 13.97 32.01
CA LYS A 119 8.78 14.37 31.25
C LYS A 119 9.38 13.20 30.47
N GLN A 120 9.50 12.03 31.11
CA GLN A 120 10.01 10.83 30.44
C GLN A 120 9.10 10.39 29.28
N ARG A 121 7.76 10.46 29.45
CA ARG A 121 6.81 10.12 28.38
C ARG A 121 6.85 11.13 27.23
N GLN A 122 7.03 12.43 27.52
CA GLN A 122 7.21 13.45 26.49
C GLN A 122 8.48 13.21 25.66
N GLN A 123 9.60 12.84 26.30
CA GLN A 123 10.83 12.45 25.58
C GLN A 123 10.62 11.21 24.70
N GLN A 124 9.92 10.19 25.22
CA GLN A 124 9.56 9.01 24.44
C GLN A 124 8.67 9.38 23.24
N LEU A 125 7.72 10.28 23.41
CA LEU A 125 6.84 10.76 22.34
C LEU A 125 7.62 11.40 21.20
N LEU A 126 8.59 12.28 21.53
CA LEU A 126 9.45 12.92 20.53
C LEU A 126 10.25 11.90 19.71
N ALA A 127 10.87 10.92 20.38
CA ALA A 127 11.61 9.85 19.72
C ALA A 127 10.70 8.99 18.80
N ARG A 128 9.44 8.76 19.21
CA ARG A 128 8.46 8.01 18.41
C ARG A 128 7.91 8.80 17.23
N ASN A 129 7.75 10.11 17.35
CA ASN A 129 7.37 10.96 16.22
C ASN A 129 8.43 10.89 15.11
N GLU A 130 9.71 10.94 15.47
CA GLU A 130 10.81 10.80 14.51
C GLU A 130 10.80 9.41 13.83
N GLN A 131 10.58 8.33 14.61
CA GLN A 131 10.43 6.99 14.04
C GLN A 131 9.23 6.89 13.08
N SER A 132 8.12 7.53 13.42
CA SER A 132 6.90 7.54 12.62
C SER A 132 7.10 8.30 11.31
N ARG A 133 7.80 9.45 11.34
CA ARG A 133 8.21 10.18 10.12
C ARG A 133 9.06 9.32 9.19
N ARG A 134 10.06 8.63 9.73
CA ARG A 134 10.90 7.70 8.94
C ARG A 134 10.09 6.55 8.36
N ALA A 135 9.13 6.01 9.11
CA ALA A 135 8.21 4.98 8.61
C ALA A 135 7.32 5.53 7.49
N GLY A 136 6.79 6.75 7.63
CA GLY A 136 6.02 7.44 6.60
C GLY A 136 6.80 7.66 5.31
N ALA A 137 8.06 8.10 5.42
CA ALA A 137 8.96 8.26 4.27
C ALA A 137 9.22 6.92 3.56
N ARG A 138 9.43 5.84 4.31
CA ARG A 138 9.61 4.48 3.74
C ARG A 138 8.35 3.99 3.04
N LEU A 139 7.17 4.24 3.60
CA LEU A 139 5.90 3.89 2.98
C LEU A 139 5.70 4.67 1.67
N SER A 140 5.96 5.97 1.68
CA SER A 140 5.88 6.82 0.49
C SER A 140 6.83 6.33 -0.62
N GLN A 141 8.07 5.96 -0.25
CA GLN A 141 9.01 5.37 -1.20
C GLN A 141 8.53 4.01 -1.74
N ALA A 142 7.94 3.16 -0.89
CA ALA A 142 7.40 1.88 -1.32
C ALA A 142 6.21 2.04 -2.28
N LEU A 143 5.32 3.01 -2.01
CA LEU A 143 4.21 3.36 -2.89
C LEU A 143 4.70 3.88 -4.24
N ALA A 144 5.67 4.80 -4.27
CA ALA A 144 6.26 5.31 -5.51
C ALA A 144 6.92 4.20 -6.35
N ARG A 145 7.64 3.27 -5.70
CA ARG A 145 8.18 2.08 -6.39
C ARG A 145 7.07 1.22 -6.97
N PHE A 146 5.98 1.04 -6.24
CA PHE A 146 4.85 0.26 -6.71
C PHE A 146 4.18 0.92 -7.93
N GLU A 147 4.01 2.25 -7.91
CA GLU A 147 3.49 3.00 -9.07
C GLU A 147 4.38 2.83 -10.31
N SER A 148 5.72 2.85 -10.13
CA SER A 148 6.67 2.57 -11.22
C SER A 148 6.44 1.19 -11.85
N VAL A 149 6.27 0.15 -11.03
CA VAL A 149 6.03 -1.22 -11.51
C VAL A 149 4.68 -1.33 -12.23
N VAL A 150 3.65 -0.64 -11.73
CA VAL A 150 2.35 -0.56 -12.41
C VAL A 150 2.50 0.08 -13.79
N ALA A 151 3.22 1.20 -13.90
CA ALA A 151 3.45 1.88 -15.17
C ALA A 151 4.25 1.02 -16.16
N GLU A 152 5.25 0.28 -15.68
CA GLU A 152 5.98 -0.69 -16.51
C GLU A 152 5.05 -1.77 -17.06
N LEU A 153 4.13 -2.30 -16.23
CA LEU A 153 3.17 -3.29 -16.69
C LEU A 153 2.12 -2.71 -17.65
N GLU A 154 1.68 -1.46 -17.47
CA GLU A 154 0.83 -0.74 -18.43
C GLU A 154 1.51 -0.66 -19.81
N TYR A 155 2.81 -0.38 -19.85
CA TYR A 155 3.57 -0.39 -21.10
C TYR A 155 3.57 -1.78 -21.77
N VAL A 156 3.74 -2.85 -20.99
CA VAL A 156 3.65 -4.23 -21.51
C VAL A 156 2.24 -4.52 -22.05
N VAL A 157 1.18 -4.03 -21.40
CA VAL A 157 -0.21 -4.18 -21.88
C VAL A 157 -0.38 -3.52 -23.24
N VAL A 158 0.13 -2.30 -23.42
CA VAL A 158 0.08 -1.59 -24.70
C VAL A 158 0.78 -2.40 -25.80
N ASN A 159 1.98 -2.90 -25.52
CA ASN A 159 2.70 -3.76 -26.47
C ASN A 159 1.94 -5.05 -26.78
N GLY A 160 1.29 -5.65 -25.78
CA GLY A 160 0.42 -6.81 -25.97
C GLY A 160 -0.74 -6.53 -26.90
N ARG A 161 -1.39 -5.37 -26.79
CA ARG A 161 -2.47 -4.96 -27.69
C ARG A 161 -1.99 -4.79 -29.12
N ILE A 162 -0.81 -4.20 -29.32
CA ILE A 162 -0.19 -4.04 -30.64
C ILE A 162 0.10 -5.40 -31.25
N GLU A 163 0.78 -6.29 -30.51
CA GLU A 163 1.09 -7.65 -30.98
C GLU A 163 -0.17 -8.48 -31.26
N ALA A 164 -1.20 -8.35 -30.42
CA ALA A 164 -2.49 -9.00 -30.66
C ALA A 164 -3.13 -8.53 -31.97
N ALA A 165 -3.07 -7.22 -32.27
CA ALA A 165 -3.66 -6.63 -33.47
C ALA A 165 -2.94 -7.07 -34.76
N LEU A 166 -1.65 -7.38 -34.69
CA LEU A 166 -0.82 -7.82 -35.81
C LEU A 166 -0.98 -9.30 -36.18
N LYS A 167 -1.57 -10.13 -35.30
CA LYS A 167 -1.72 -11.57 -35.51
C LYS A 167 -3.12 -11.90 -36.03
N GLY A 168 -3.22 -12.50 -37.22
CA GLY A 168 -4.49 -12.86 -37.91
C GLY A 168 -5.41 -13.81 -37.12
N ASP A 169 -5.28 -15.12 -37.29
CA ASP A 169 -6.26 -16.10 -36.76
C ASP A 169 -6.30 -16.18 -35.21
N GLY A 170 -5.26 -15.69 -34.52
CA GLY A 170 -5.20 -15.58 -33.05
C GLY A 170 -5.71 -14.26 -32.47
N ARG A 171 -6.14 -13.30 -33.31
CA ARG A 171 -6.41 -11.91 -32.94
C ARG A 171 -7.39 -11.77 -31.79
N ALA A 172 -8.50 -12.51 -31.85
CA ALA A 172 -9.59 -12.36 -30.89
C ALA A 172 -9.18 -12.80 -29.48
N ALA A 173 -8.55 -13.97 -29.34
CA ALA A 173 -8.11 -14.49 -28.05
C ALA A 173 -7.00 -13.63 -27.44
N LEU A 174 -6.05 -13.14 -28.26
CA LEU A 174 -4.97 -12.27 -27.81
C LEU A 174 -5.47 -10.87 -27.42
N ALA A 175 -6.38 -10.31 -28.21
CA ALA A 175 -7.02 -9.04 -27.90
C ALA A 175 -7.79 -9.13 -26.58
N GLN A 176 -8.49 -10.25 -26.34
CA GLN A 176 -9.18 -10.47 -25.07
C GLN A 176 -8.19 -10.53 -23.91
N VAL A 177 -7.09 -11.30 -24.02
CA VAL A 177 -6.06 -11.39 -22.97
C VAL A 177 -5.47 -10.02 -22.65
N SER A 178 -5.17 -9.23 -23.68
CA SER A 178 -4.60 -7.89 -23.51
C SER A 178 -5.60 -6.93 -22.86
N SER A 179 -6.87 -6.94 -23.28
CA SER A 179 -7.92 -6.12 -22.68
C SER A 179 -8.22 -6.52 -21.23
N ASP A 180 -8.23 -7.81 -20.95
CA ASP A 180 -8.41 -8.37 -19.62
C ASP A 180 -7.28 -7.96 -18.67
N MET A 181 -6.05 -7.93 -19.18
CA MET A 181 -4.88 -7.48 -18.43
C MET A 181 -4.94 -5.97 -18.19
N ASP A 182 -5.26 -5.17 -19.21
CA ASP A 182 -5.45 -3.72 -19.11
C ASP A 182 -6.42 -3.36 -17.98
N ASN A 183 -7.61 -3.96 -17.99
CA ASN A 183 -8.61 -3.75 -16.96
C ASN A 183 -8.12 -4.12 -15.56
N ALA A 184 -7.33 -5.19 -15.42
CA ALA A 184 -6.81 -5.62 -14.14
C ALA A 184 -5.71 -4.68 -13.62
N VAL A 185 -4.83 -4.19 -14.50
CA VAL A 185 -3.76 -3.24 -14.16
C VAL A 185 -4.35 -1.88 -13.78
N VAL A 186 -5.33 -1.37 -14.55
CA VAL A 186 -6.07 -0.15 -14.23
C VAL A 186 -6.69 -0.22 -12.83
N GLN A 187 -7.29 -1.35 -12.47
CA GLN A 187 -7.87 -1.52 -11.13
C GLN A 187 -6.82 -1.49 -10.02
N VAL A 188 -5.61 -2.03 -10.25
CA VAL A 188 -4.50 -1.93 -9.28
C VAL A 188 -4.03 -0.49 -9.16
N ARG A 189 -3.85 0.23 -10.28
CA ARG A 189 -3.45 1.64 -10.29
C ARG A 189 -4.44 2.51 -9.52
N ASP A 190 -5.73 2.38 -9.81
CA ASP A 190 -6.76 3.21 -9.19
C ASP A 190 -6.88 2.92 -7.68
N LEU A 191 -6.71 1.65 -7.30
CA LEU A 191 -6.65 1.23 -5.89
C LEU A 191 -5.41 1.83 -5.19
N LEU A 192 -4.24 1.77 -5.83
CA LEU A 192 -2.99 2.31 -5.31
C LEU A 192 -3.07 3.83 -5.12
N ARG A 193 -3.57 4.56 -6.13
CA ARG A 193 -3.79 6.01 -6.06
C ARG A 193 -4.72 6.39 -4.91
N THR A 194 -5.86 5.71 -4.80
CA THR A 194 -6.83 5.96 -3.71
C THR A 194 -6.20 5.75 -2.34
N TYR A 195 -5.39 4.70 -2.19
CA TYR A 195 -4.71 4.41 -0.95
C TYR A 195 -3.61 5.45 -0.64
N ALA A 196 -2.79 5.81 -1.63
CA ALA A 196 -1.76 6.84 -1.48
C ALA A 196 -2.35 8.19 -1.05
N GLU A 197 -3.40 8.66 -1.73
CA GLU A 197 -4.12 9.89 -1.37
C GLU A 197 -4.69 9.84 0.06
N HIS A 198 -5.14 8.67 0.51
CA HIS A 198 -5.65 8.50 1.86
C HIS A 198 -4.52 8.60 2.88
N ILE A 199 -3.40 7.91 2.63
CA ILE A 199 -2.23 7.90 3.51
C ILE A 199 -1.58 9.30 3.61
N GLU A 200 -1.43 10.02 2.50
CA GLU A 200 -0.86 11.38 2.48
C GLU A 200 -1.60 12.36 3.38
N LYS A 201 -2.93 12.25 3.47
CA LYS A 201 -3.75 13.11 4.34
C LYS A 201 -3.50 12.87 5.84
N VAL A 202 -2.92 11.74 6.21
CA VAL A 202 -2.75 11.33 7.60
C VAL A 202 -1.29 11.20 8.01
N LEU A 203 -0.36 11.19 7.05
CA LEU A 203 1.06 11.23 7.33
C LEU A 203 1.44 12.58 7.98
N PRO A 204 2.23 12.57 9.07
CA PRO A 204 2.67 13.76 9.79
C PRO A 204 3.82 14.52 9.12
#